data_AF-A0A8S1APZ2-F1
#
_entry.id   AF-A0A8S1APZ2-F1
#
_cell.length_a   1.000
_cell.length_b   1.000
_cell.length_c   1.000
_cell.angle_alpha   90.00
_cell.angle_beta   90.00
_cell.angle_gamma   90.00
#
_symmetry.space_group_name_H-M   'P 1'
#
loop_
_entity.id
_entity.type
_entity.pdbx_description
1 polymer ?
#
loop_
_entity_poly.entity_id
_entity_poly.type
_entity_poly.pdbx_seq_one_letter_code
_entity_poly.pdbx_strand_id
1 'polypeptide(L)'
;MNYKCGACAELLTDGVHCTVCKQQLHFQCTGITEAGYRKLGDRKLTWRCGKCKQTTPTQPLSPRIEPESLIMRELIMRDLSLMAINDKLAPLECLKDEVVALRNEFEELKGSFNDTNKELREFSARFTDIEHRLLQVEKAQKQVDSMQNRLDKLEDETNA
;
A
#
# COMPACT_ATOMS: atom_id res chain seq x y z
N MET A 1 -42.55 21.90 -7.28
CA MET A 1 -41.67 22.64 -6.35
C MET A 1 -40.69 21.64 -5.77
N ASN A 2 -39.39 21.85 -5.94
CA ASN A 2 -38.37 20.95 -5.43
C ASN A 2 -38.06 21.30 -3.98
N TYR A 3 -38.47 20.45 -3.04
CA TYR A 3 -38.10 20.59 -1.63
C TYR A 3 -36.72 19.98 -1.40
N LYS A 4 -35.91 20.57 -0.52
CA LYS A 4 -34.62 20.01 -0.08
C LYS A 4 -34.73 19.52 1.36
N CYS A 5 -34.06 18.41 1.65
CA CYS A 5 -34.01 17.85 2.99
C CYS A 5 -33.19 18.74 3.95
N GLY A 6 -33.76 19.09 5.11
CA GLY A 6 -33.08 19.88 6.13
C GLY A 6 -31.91 19.19 6.85
N ALA A 7 -31.65 17.90 6.58
CA ALA A 7 -30.55 17.14 7.19
C ALA A 7 -29.38 16.89 6.21
N CYS A 8 -29.66 16.42 4.99
CA CYS A 8 -28.63 16.11 3.98
C CYS A 8 -28.58 17.10 2.82
N ALA A 9 -29.48 18.09 2.75
CA ALA A 9 -29.59 19.08 1.67
C ALA A 9 -29.91 18.52 0.26
N GLU A 10 -30.18 17.22 0.13
CA GLU A 10 -30.58 16.58 -1.13
C GLU A 10 -32.06 16.86 -1.48
N LEU A 11 -32.40 16.64 -2.76
CA LEU A 11 -33.76 16.80 -3.28
C LEU A 11 -34.72 15.78 -2.64
N LEU A 12 -35.92 16.25 -2.32
CA LEU A 12 -36.94 15.49 -1.64
C LEU A 12 -38.22 15.46 -2.48
N THR A 13 -38.68 14.25 -2.77
CA THR A 13 -39.95 13.97 -3.46
C THR A 13 -41.07 13.71 -2.44
N ASP A 14 -40.79 12.97 -1.37
CA ASP A 14 -41.67 12.72 -0.24
C ASP A 14 -40.85 12.60 1.05
N GLY A 15 -41.46 12.90 2.20
CA GLY A 15 -40.76 12.93 3.47
C GLY A 15 -41.63 13.32 4.67
N VAL A 16 -40.97 13.69 5.75
CA VAL A 16 -41.59 14.07 7.02
C VAL A 16 -41.41 15.55 7.30
N HIS A 17 -42.49 16.18 7.78
CA HIS A 17 -42.50 17.57 8.17
C HIS A 17 -42.34 17.71 9.69
N CYS A 18 -41.29 18.39 10.14
CA CYS A 18 -41.12 18.72 11.55
C CYS A 18 -41.93 19.98 11.91
N THR A 19 -42.83 19.90 12.89
CA THR A 19 -43.68 21.04 13.25
C THR A 19 -42.97 22.16 14.01
N VAL A 20 -41.77 21.89 14.52
CA VAL A 20 -40.97 22.88 15.28
C VAL A 20 -40.04 23.67 14.36
N CYS A 21 -39.10 23.01 13.66
CA CYS A 21 -38.18 23.69 12.75
C CYS A 21 -38.76 23.93 11.35
N LYS A 22 -39.97 23.42 11.07
CA LYS A 22 -40.69 23.52 9.79
C LYS A 22 -39.93 22.94 8.58
N GLN A 23 -38.87 22.17 8.81
CA GLN A 23 -38.09 21.53 7.74
C GLN A 23 -38.77 20.25 7.26
N GLN A 24 -38.67 20.02 5.94
CA GLN A 24 -38.95 18.73 5.31
C GLN A 24 -37.69 17.87 5.34
N LEU A 25 -37.84 16.60 5.69
CA LEU A 25 -36.73 15.68 5.92
C LEU A 25 -37.05 14.32 5.32
N HIS A 26 -36.06 13.59 4.80
CA HIS A 26 -36.31 12.21 4.41
C HIS A 26 -36.65 11.34 5.63
N PHE A 27 -37.43 10.29 5.39
CA PHE A 27 -37.73 9.25 6.38
C PHE A 27 -36.43 8.70 7.01
N GLN A 28 -35.46 8.38 6.16
CA GLN A 28 -34.16 7.83 6.53
C GLN A 28 -33.33 8.83 7.36
N CYS A 29 -33.30 10.10 6.96
CA CYS A 29 -32.57 11.14 7.68
C CYS A 29 -33.10 11.41 9.11
N THR A 30 -34.30 10.93 9.42
CA THR A 30 -34.96 11.13 10.72
C THR A 30 -35.15 9.83 11.49
N GLY A 31 -34.76 8.69 10.91
CA GLY A 31 -34.87 7.37 11.53
C GLY A 31 -36.31 6.85 11.69
N ILE A 32 -37.28 7.43 10.97
CA ILE A 32 -38.66 6.94 10.94
C ILE A 32 -38.95 6.29 9.59
N THR A 33 -39.67 5.17 9.57
CA THR A 33 -40.08 4.54 8.32
C THR A 33 -41.30 5.24 7.72
N GLU A 34 -41.44 5.22 6.40
CA GLU A 34 -42.60 5.80 5.69
C GLU A 34 -43.93 5.21 6.22
N ALA A 35 -44.00 3.88 6.35
CA ALA A 35 -45.15 3.20 6.91
C ALA A 35 -45.43 3.63 8.36
N GLY A 36 -44.37 3.79 9.17
CA GLY A 36 -44.47 4.28 10.54
C GLY A 36 -45.01 5.70 10.62
N TYR A 37 -44.52 6.60 9.76
CA TYR A 37 -44.99 7.98 9.69
C TYR A 37 -46.44 8.07 9.20
N ARG A 38 -46.82 7.27 8.19
CA ARG A 38 -48.20 7.25 7.69
C ARG A 38 -49.21 6.78 8.73
N LYS A 39 -48.84 5.79 9.56
CA LYS A 39 -49.64 5.27 10.68
C LYS A 39 -49.87 6.26 11.81
N LEU A 40 -49.15 7.38 11.86
CA LEU A 40 -49.31 8.37 12.93
C LEU A 40 -50.66 9.09 12.91
N GLY A 41 -51.37 9.15 11.77
CA GLY A 41 -52.63 9.89 11.65
C GLY A 41 -52.47 11.35 12.13
N ASP A 42 -53.29 11.78 13.07
CA ASP A 42 -53.26 13.14 13.65
C ASP A 42 -51.98 13.44 14.43
N ARG A 43 -51.25 12.42 14.90
CA ARG A 43 -49.95 12.61 15.57
C ARG A 43 -48.86 13.16 14.62
N LYS A 44 -49.12 13.21 13.31
CA LYS A 44 -48.26 13.93 12.36
C LYS A 44 -48.19 15.43 12.68
N LEU A 45 -49.29 16.02 13.17
CA LEU A 45 -49.38 17.44 13.51
C LEU A 45 -48.53 17.83 14.73
N THR A 46 -48.09 16.84 15.51
CA THR A 46 -47.23 17.04 16.68
C THR A 46 -45.86 16.40 16.50
N TRP A 47 -45.57 15.84 15.33
CA TRP A 47 -44.32 15.15 15.06
C TRP A 47 -43.14 16.14 14.96
N ARG A 48 -42.03 15.77 15.59
CA ARG A 48 -40.80 16.58 15.70
C ARG A 48 -39.59 15.75 15.29
N CYS A 49 -38.62 16.35 14.61
CA CYS A 49 -37.36 15.70 14.26
C CYS A 49 -36.46 15.51 15.50
N GLY A 50 -35.46 14.63 15.41
CA GLY A 50 -34.55 14.32 16.53
C GLY A 50 -33.88 15.57 17.13
N LYS A 51 -33.45 16.52 16.28
CA LYS A 51 -32.86 17.79 16.72
C LYS A 51 -33.82 18.61 17.59
N CYS A 52 -35.09 18.70 17.19
CA CYS A 52 -36.13 19.42 17.93
C CYS A 52 -36.64 18.68 19.16
N LYS A 53 -36.48 17.35 19.23
CA LYS A 53 -36.77 16.55 20.42
C LYS A 53 -35.71 16.73 21.51
N GLN A 54 -34.44 16.91 21.13
CA GLN A 54 -33.36 17.13 22.09
C GLN A 54 -33.31 18.57 22.65
N THR A 55 -33.94 19.53 21.97
CA THR A 55 -33.92 20.94 22.33
C THR A 55 -35.15 21.41 23.12
N THR A 56 -36.10 20.54 23.45
CA THR A 56 -37.20 20.91 24.36
C THR A 56 -36.70 20.99 25.81
N PRO A 57 -36.71 22.18 26.45
CA PRO A 57 -36.48 22.25 27.89
C PRO A 57 -37.77 21.81 28.57
N THR A 58 -37.78 20.59 29.11
CA THR A 58 -38.84 20.18 30.04
C THR A 58 -38.21 20.03 31.42
N GLN A 59 -38.90 20.63 32.39
CA GLN A 59 -38.61 20.86 33.79
C GLN A 59 -38.11 19.66 34.65
N PRO A 60 -37.66 19.93 35.89
CA PRO A 60 -36.69 19.10 36.61
C PRO A 60 -37.34 17.98 37.41
N LEU A 61 -36.88 16.73 37.23
CA LEU A 61 -37.11 15.64 38.17
C LEU A 61 -35.92 14.65 38.16
N SER A 62 -35.17 14.65 39.28
CA SER A 62 -34.37 13.54 39.85
C SER A 62 -33.01 13.14 39.20
N PRO A 63 -32.12 12.43 39.93
CA PRO A 63 -30.89 12.98 40.47
C PRO A 63 -29.69 12.86 39.52
N ARG A 64 -28.84 13.88 39.65
CA ARG A 64 -27.47 14.04 39.16
C ARG A 64 -26.70 12.72 39.04
N ILE A 65 -26.37 12.33 37.81
CA ILE A 65 -25.27 11.40 37.55
C ILE A 65 -23.97 12.17 37.78
N GLU A 66 -23.14 11.64 38.68
CA GLU A 66 -21.87 12.20 39.13
C GLU A 66 -20.89 12.50 37.97
N PRO A 67 -20.22 13.67 37.95
CA PRO A 67 -19.26 14.04 36.90
C PRO A 67 -18.03 13.11 36.82
N GLU A 68 -17.67 12.43 37.91
CA GLU A 68 -16.56 11.46 37.94
C GLU A 68 -16.77 10.26 37.00
N SER A 69 -18.01 9.80 36.82
CA SER A 69 -18.35 8.69 35.93
C SER A 69 -18.14 9.04 34.45
N LEU A 70 -18.37 10.30 34.07
CA LEU A 70 -18.17 10.77 32.70
C LEU A 70 -16.69 10.95 32.38
N ILE A 71 -15.91 11.49 33.31
CA ILE A 71 -14.45 11.62 33.18
C ILE A 71 -13.81 10.24 33.07
N MET A 72 -14.19 9.29 33.93
CA MET A 72 -13.68 7.92 33.88
C MET A 72 -14.03 7.22 32.56
N ARG A 73 -15.25 7.42 32.05
CA ARG A 73 -15.66 6.90 30.74
C ARG A 73 -14.86 7.50 29.60
N GLU A 74 -14.57 8.80 29.65
CA GLU A 74 -13.76 9.49 28.64
C GLU A 74 -12.31 9.00 28.66
N LEU A 75 -11.72 8.79 29.85
CA LEU A 75 -10.39 8.19 29.99
C LEU A 75 -10.33 6.77 29.42
N ILE A 76 -11.32 5.92 29.74
CA ILE A 76 -11.42 4.57 29.19
C ILE A 76 -11.55 4.58 27.66
N MET A 77 -12.38 5.48 27.10
CA MET A 77 -12.52 5.63 25.65
C MET A 77 -11.22 6.11 25.00
N ARG A 78 -10.48 7.01 25.65
CA ARG A 78 -9.18 7.49 25.17
C ARG A 78 -8.14 6.37 25.15
N ASP A 79 -8.08 5.57 26.21
CA ASP A 79 -7.12 4.46 26.31
C ASP A 79 -7.44 3.36 25.29
N LEU A 80 -8.73 3.04 25.07
CA LEU A 80 -9.16 2.14 24.00
C LEU A 80 -8.78 2.67 22.61
N SER A 81 -8.93 3.99 22.39
CA SER A 81 -8.50 4.63 21.13
C SER A 81 -6.99 4.57 20.95
N LEU A 82 -6.20 4.74 22.02
CA LEU A 82 -4.74 4.65 21.97
C LEU A 82 -4.28 3.23 21.66
N MET A 83 -4.89 2.21 22.27
CA MET A 83 -4.63 0.80 21.95
C MET A 83 -4.95 0.51 20.48
N ALA A 84 -6.12 0.96 19.99
CA ALA A 84 -6.50 0.78 18.60
C ALA A 84 -5.51 1.45 17.62
N ILE A 85 -4.99 2.63 17.95
CA ILE A 85 -3.96 3.29 17.15
C ILE A 85 -2.66 2.48 17.18
N ASN A 86 -2.23 2.05 18.37
CA ASN A 86 -1.01 1.25 18.52
C ASN A 86 -1.06 -0.06 17.72
N ASP A 87 -2.21 -0.73 17.72
CA ASP A 87 -2.45 -1.94 16.91
C ASP A 87 -2.37 -1.67 15.41
N LYS A 88 -2.74 -0.47 14.95
CA LYS A 88 -2.58 -0.05 13.55
C LYS A 88 -1.14 0.34 13.21
N LEU A 89 -0.36 0.80 14.19
CA LEU A 89 1.04 1.18 14.02
C LEU A 89 1.99 -0.02 14.07
N ALA A 90 1.67 -1.08 14.81
CA ALA A 90 2.52 -2.26 14.93
C ALA A 90 2.89 -2.90 13.56
N PRO A 91 1.96 -3.08 12.60
CA PRO A 91 2.31 -3.55 11.26
C PRO A 91 3.25 -2.62 10.48
N LEU A 92 3.23 -1.30 10.75
CA LEU A 92 4.12 -0.34 10.09
C LEU A 92 5.56 -0.45 10.60
N GLU A 93 5.76 -0.74 11.89
CA GLU A 93 7.09 -1.04 12.42
C GLU A 93 7.64 -2.33 11.81
N CYS A 94 6.83 -3.39 11.69
CA CYS A 94 7.24 -4.62 10.99
C CYS A 94 7.60 -4.34 9.52
N LEU A 95 6.78 -3.55 8.80
CA LEU A 95 7.05 -3.19 7.41
C LEU A 95 8.37 -2.41 7.26
N LYS A 96 8.68 -1.52 8.20
CA LYS A 96 9.95 -0.80 8.23
C LYS A 96 11.13 -1.77 8.35
N ASP A 97 11.04 -2.76 9.23
CA ASP A 97 12.09 -3.77 9.40
C ASP A 97 12.24 -4.63 8.13
N GLU A 98 11.13 -5.03 7.49
CA GLU A 98 11.14 -5.74 6.20
C GLU A 98 11.78 -4.91 5.08
N VAL A 99 11.49 -3.61 5.00
CA VAL A 99 12.10 -2.71 4.01
C VAL A 99 13.60 -2.55 4.26
N VAL A 100 14.04 -2.50 5.52
CA VAL A 100 15.47 -2.48 5.86
C VAL A 100 16.14 -3.79 5.46
N ALA A 101 15.51 -4.94 5.73
CA ALA A 101 16.02 -6.25 5.33
C ALA A 101 16.16 -6.35 3.81
N LEU A 102 15.11 -6.00 3.04
CA LEU A 102 15.13 -5.99 1.58
C LEU A 102 16.23 -5.08 1.02
N ARG A 103 16.46 -3.91 1.63
CA ARG A 103 17.53 -3.01 1.20
C ARG A 103 18.91 -3.66 1.42
N ASN A 104 19.10 -4.36 2.52
CA ASN A 104 20.37 -5.04 2.81
C ASN A 104 20.59 -6.20 1.82
N GLU A 105 19.57 -7.03 1.59
CA GLU A 105 19.61 -8.10 0.57
C GLU A 105 19.92 -7.54 -0.83
N PHE A 106 19.40 -6.37 -1.17
CA PHE A 106 19.67 -5.72 -2.45
C PHE A 106 21.12 -5.24 -2.58
N GLU A 107 21.71 -4.69 -1.50
CA GLU A 107 23.13 -4.31 -1.50
C GLU A 107 24.04 -5.56 -1.58
N GLU A 108 23.68 -6.65 -0.90
CA GLU A 108 24.40 -7.93 -1.02
C GLU A 108 24.33 -8.49 -2.45
N LEU A 109 23.15 -8.49 -3.06
CA LEU A 109 22.95 -8.94 -4.44
C LEU A 109 23.77 -8.10 -5.43
N LYS A 110 23.79 -6.78 -5.24
CA LYS A 110 24.59 -5.85 -6.04
C LYS A 110 26.09 -6.12 -5.86
N GLY A 111 26.53 -6.44 -4.65
CA GLY A 111 27.89 -6.91 -4.37
C GLY A 111 28.24 -8.15 -5.18
N SER A 112 27.42 -9.20 -5.04
CA SER A 112 27.58 -10.46 -5.78
C SER A 112 27.60 -10.28 -7.31
N PHE A 113 26.75 -9.40 -7.83
CA PHE A 113 26.73 -9.05 -9.26
C PHE A 113 28.03 -8.39 -9.71
N ASN A 114 28.56 -7.44 -8.92
CA ASN A 114 29.82 -6.77 -9.23
C ASN A 114 31.00 -7.75 -9.22
N ASP A 115 31.04 -8.66 -8.25
CA ASP A 115 32.07 -9.71 -8.16
C ASP A 115 32.00 -10.66 -9.36
N THR A 116 30.80 -11.14 -9.70
CA THR A 116 30.58 -12.00 -10.88
C THR A 116 31.01 -11.29 -12.17
N ASN A 117 30.69 -10.00 -12.32
CA ASN A 117 31.08 -9.22 -13.49
C ASN A 117 32.60 -9.00 -13.57
N LYS A 118 33.27 -8.86 -12.42
CA LYS A 118 34.74 -8.80 -12.35
C LYS A 118 35.35 -10.13 -12.80
N GLU A 119 34.87 -11.26 -12.27
CA GLU A 119 35.32 -12.59 -12.69
C GLU A 119 35.09 -12.83 -14.19
N LEU A 120 33.95 -12.38 -14.73
CA LEU A 120 33.65 -12.49 -16.16
C LEU A 120 34.63 -11.69 -17.02
N ARG A 121 35.02 -10.48 -16.59
CA ARG A 121 36.04 -9.68 -17.28
C ARG A 121 37.41 -10.35 -17.24
N GLU A 122 37.79 -10.93 -16.10
CA GLU A 122 39.03 -11.69 -15.97
C GLU A 122 39.02 -12.93 -16.87
N PHE A 123 37.89 -13.65 -16.92
CA PHE A 123 37.72 -14.78 -17.83
C PHE A 123 37.82 -14.36 -19.29
N SER A 124 37.18 -13.25 -19.68
CA SER A 124 37.28 -12.70 -21.04
C SER A 124 38.73 -12.34 -21.39
N ALA A 125 39.48 -11.72 -20.47
CA ALA A 125 40.88 -11.38 -20.70
C ALA A 125 41.75 -12.63 -20.89
N ARG A 126 41.53 -13.66 -20.05
CA ARG A 126 42.21 -14.96 -20.19
C ARG A 126 41.87 -15.64 -21.51
N PHE A 127 40.63 -15.53 -21.97
CA PHE A 127 40.19 -16.10 -23.23
C PHE A 127 40.91 -15.43 -24.41
N THR A 128 41.00 -14.10 -24.43
CA THR A 128 41.75 -13.36 -25.44
C THR A 128 43.25 -13.70 -25.43
N ASP A 129 43.86 -13.92 -24.26
CA ASP A 129 45.25 -14.39 -24.18
C ASP A 129 45.41 -15.81 -24.78
N ILE A 130 44.48 -16.72 -24.48
CA ILE A 130 44.48 -18.07 -25.04
C ILE A 130 44.35 -18.02 -26.57
N GLU A 131 43.43 -17.22 -27.10
CA GLU A 131 43.28 -17.02 -28.55
C GLU A 131 44.57 -16.48 -29.18
N HIS A 132 45.22 -15.51 -28.53
CA HIS A 132 46.47 -14.95 -29.01
C HIS A 132 47.60 -15.99 -29.03
N ARG A 133 47.73 -16.78 -27.97
CA ARG A 133 48.73 -17.86 -27.88
C ARG A 133 48.46 -18.96 -28.91
N LEU A 134 47.19 -19.27 -29.18
CA LEU A 134 46.81 -20.23 -30.22
C LEU A 134 47.30 -19.77 -31.60
N LEU A 135 47.09 -18.49 -31.95
CA LEU A 135 47.61 -17.91 -33.19
C LEU A 135 49.14 -17.98 -33.30
N GLN A 136 49.85 -17.79 -32.18
CA GLN A 136 51.32 -17.94 -32.17
C GLN A 136 51.74 -19.40 -32.42
N VAL A 137 51.05 -20.37 -31.83
CA VAL A 137 51.29 -21.80 -32.07
C VAL A 137 51.02 -22.17 -33.53
N GLU A 138 49.92 -21.70 -34.11
CA GLU A 138 49.62 -21.92 -35.52
C GLU A 138 50.70 -21.34 -36.45
N LYS A 139 51.25 -20.17 -36.11
CA LYS A 139 52.36 -19.56 -36.85
C LYS A 139 53.64 -20.37 -36.72
N ALA A 140 53.96 -20.83 -35.51
CA ALA A 140 55.12 -21.68 -35.27
C ALA A 140 55.01 -23.01 -36.05
N GLN A 141 53.83 -23.63 -36.08
CA GLN A 141 53.59 -24.84 -36.87
C GLN A 141 53.91 -24.62 -38.35
N LYS A 142 53.41 -23.54 -38.95
CA LYS A 142 53.72 -23.20 -40.36
C LYS A 142 55.22 -23.02 -40.61
N GLN A 143 55.95 -22.47 -39.65
CA GLN A 143 57.41 -22.33 -39.76
C GLN A 143 58.11 -23.69 -39.66
N VAL A 144 57.69 -24.56 -38.75
CA VAL A 144 58.18 -25.94 -38.63
C VAL A 144 57.93 -26.71 -39.92
N ASP A 145 56.72 -26.66 -40.48
CA ASP A 145 56.39 -27.32 -41.75
C ASP A 145 57.28 -26.80 -42.89
N SER A 146 57.53 -25.48 -42.94
CA SER A 146 58.44 -24.89 -43.92
C SER A 146 59.89 -25.33 -43.73
N MET A 147 60.36 -25.52 -42.50
CA MET A 147 61.70 -26.01 -42.21
C MET A 147 61.83 -27.50 -42.55
N GLN A 148 60.83 -28.30 -42.22
CA GLN A 148 60.77 -29.72 -42.55
C GLN A 148 60.86 -29.92 -44.07
N ASN A 149 60.05 -29.22 -44.86
CA ASN A 149 60.11 -29.28 -46.33
C ASN A 149 61.49 -28.88 -46.90
N ARG A 150 62.25 -28.01 -46.21
CA ARG A 150 63.61 -27.62 -46.62
C ARG A 150 64.63 -28.70 -46.25
N LEU A 151 64.48 -29.33 -45.10
CA LEU A 151 65.31 -30.46 -44.68
C LEU A 151 65.10 -31.64 -45.63
N ASP A 152 63.86 -32.00 -45.94
CA ASP A 152 63.52 -33.11 -46.84
C ASP A 152 64.17 -32.89 -48.22
N LYS A 153 64.12 -31.67 -48.77
CA LYS A 153 64.79 -31.32 -50.03
C LYS A 153 66.31 -31.46 -49.97
N LEU A 154 66.94 -30.99 -48.90
CA LEU A 154 68.39 -31.11 -48.73
C LEU A 154 68.81 -32.57 -48.55
N GLU A 155 67.99 -33.37 -47.87
CA GLU A 155 68.21 -34.81 -47.72
C GLU A 155 68.11 -35.52 -49.07
N ASP A 156 67.10 -35.20 -49.89
CA ASP A 156 66.96 -35.71 -51.26
C ASP A 156 68.17 -35.33 -52.13
N GLU A 157 68.65 -34.08 -52.06
CA GLU A 157 69.83 -33.61 -52.80
C GLU A 157 71.13 -34.28 -52.34
N THR A 158 71.24 -34.66 -51.07
CA THR A 158 72.45 -35.32 -50.52
C THR A 158 72.47 -36.82 -50.81
N ASN A 159 71.30 -37.45 -50.96
CA ASN A 159 71.15 -38.87 -51.26
C ASN A 159 71.14 -39.20 -52.77
N ALA A 160 71.14 -38.18 -53.64
CA ALA A 160 71.22 -38.29 -55.10
C ALA A 160 72.66 -38.23 -55.63
#